data_AF-A0A7N9ATP7-F1
#
_entry.id   AF-A0A7N9ATP7-F1
#
_cell.length_a   1.000
_cell.length_b   1.000
_cell.length_c   1.000
_cell.angle_alpha   90.00
_cell.angle_beta   90.00
_cell.angle_gamma   90.00
#
_symmetry.space_group_name_H-M   'P 1'
#
loop_
_entity.id
_entity.type
_entity.pdbx_description
1 polymer ?
#
loop_
_entity_poly.entity_id
_entity_poly.type
_entity_poly.pdbx_seq_one_letter_code
_entity_poly.pdbx_strand_id
1 'polypeptide(L)'
;KRSTWDPPQVFLRNDRHVCPGFNKPVYLLKELIAKCLQARELAYCPYSEFSVGAAILTADGIVVFSGANVENASYGLTVCAERTAVQRAVLEGHRQFKAIAVTCDIKDRFVGPCGACRQVLMEFGVDWTVYLTKPDGSYKETSLSELLPMAFSRADLVKPQ
;
A
#
# COMPACT_ATOMS: atom_id res chain seq x y z
N LYS A 1 -20.65 21.48 -10.80
CA LYS A 1 -20.28 21.01 -12.16
C LYS A 1 -20.16 19.48 -12.07
N ARG A 2 -20.72 18.75 -13.04
CA ARG A 2 -21.14 17.34 -12.94
C ARG A 2 -20.05 16.40 -12.38
N SER A 3 -20.34 15.76 -11.25
CA SER A 3 -19.59 14.62 -10.71
C SER A 3 -20.15 13.33 -11.30
N THR A 4 -19.73 12.98 -12.50
CA THR A 4 -19.88 11.63 -13.03
C THR A 4 -18.49 11.00 -12.95
N TRP A 5 -18.16 10.45 -11.78
CA TRP A 5 -17.00 9.58 -11.69
C TRP A 5 -17.35 8.33 -12.50
N ASP A 6 -16.84 8.27 -13.73
CA ASP A 6 -16.83 7.05 -14.52
C ASP A 6 -15.50 6.35 -14.19
N PRO A 7 -15.51 5.17 -13.55
CA PRO A 7 -14.28 4.45 -13.30
C PRO A 7 -13.56 4.18 -14.64
N PRO A 8 -12.23 4.28 -14.70
CA PRO A 8 -11.51 3.76 -15.84
C PRO A 8 -11.85 2.27 -15.99
N GLN A 9 -12.28 1.85 -17.19
CA GLN A 9 -12.54 0.44 -17.48
C GLN A 9 -11.22 -0.34 -17.43
N VAL A 10 -10.84 -0.83 -16.25
CA VAL A 10 -9.64 -1.64 -16.07
C VAL A 10 -10.02 -2.95 -15.40
N PHE A 11 -9.98 -3.99 -16.25
CA PHE A 11 -9.96 -5.42 -15.97
C PHE A 11 -9.83 -5.84 -14.50
N LEU A 12 -10.91 -6.40 -13.96
CA LEU A 12 -10.87 -7.41 -12.90
C LEU A 12 -10.27 -8.72 -13.46
N ARG A 13 -9.02 -8.70 -13.93
CA ARG A 13 -8.30 -9.94 -14.26
C ARG A 13 -7.56 -10.38 -13.02
N ASN A 14 -8.12 -11.41 -12.38
CA ASN A 14 -7.48 -12.41 -11.52
C ASN A 14 -5.94 -12.22 -11.44
N ASP A 15 -5.47 -11.50 -10.40
CA ASP A 15 -4.06 -11.15 -10.14
C ASP A 15 -3.23 -12.40 -9.71
N ARG A 16 -3.36 -13.52 -10.44
CA ARG A 16 -2.61 -14.77 -10.19
C ARG A 16 -1.54 -15.03 -11.24
N HIS A 17 -0.84 -13.99 -11.70
CA HIS A 17 0.30 -14.18 -12.60
C HIS A 17 1.58 -14.38 -11.78
N VAL A 18 1.88 -15.64 -11.48
CA VAL A 18 3.20 -16.05 -10.96
C VAL A 18 4.06 -16.41 -12.17
N CYS A 19 5.12 -15.63 -12.45
CA CYS A 19 6.10 -15.98 -13.48
C CYS A 19 7.11 -17.02 -12.94
N PRO A 20 7.25 -18.21 -13.55
CA PRO A 20 8.26 -19.19 -13.13
C PRO A 20 9.63 -18.87 -13.75
N GLY A 21 10.70 -18.89 -12.96
CA GLY A 21 12.03 -19.28 -13.45
C GLY A 21 13.16 -18.24 -13.58
N PHE A 22 13.03 -17.01 -13.06
CA PHE A 22 14.13 -16.03 -13.07
C PHE A 22 14.44 -15.51 -11.66
N ASN A 23 15.63 -14.92 -11.48
CA ASN A 23 16.19 -14.43 -10.21
C ASN A 23 15.14 -13.65 -9.39
N LYS A 24 14.45 -14.37 -8.48
CA LYS A 24 13.16 -13.98 -7.88
C LYS A 24 13.13 -12.58 -7.23
N PRO A 25 14.15 -12.12 -6.48
CA PRO A 25 14.01 -10.90 -5.68
C PRO A 25 13.91 -9.62 -6.52
N VAL A 26 14.62 -9.53 -7.65
CA VAL A 26 14.63 -8.30 -8.49
C VAL A 26 13.35 -8.14 -9.30
N TYR A 27 12.78 -9.24 -9.79
CA TYR A 27 11.52 -9.20 -10.53
C TYR A 27 10.35 -8.79 -9.63
N LEU A 28 10.33 -9.32 -8.41
CA LEU A 28 9.25 -9.10 -7.46
C LEU A 28 9.14 -7.63 -7.01
N LEU A 29 10.28 -6.95 -6.85
CA LEU A 29 10.30 -5.51 -6.55
C LEU A 29 9.75 -4.67 -7.71
N LYS A 30 10.17 -4.98 -8.94
CA LYS A 30 9.66 -4.28 -10.14
C LYS A 30 8.16 -4.44 -10.28
N GLU A 31 7.66 -5.66 -10.06
CA GLU A 31 6.22 -5.94 -10.08
C GLU A 31 5.48 -5.20 -8.96
N LEU A 32 6.02 -5.20 -7.74
CA LEU A 32 5.45 -4.47 -6.59
C LEU A 32 5.31 -2.97 -6.89
N ILE A 33 6.36 -2.34 -7.43
CA ILE A 33 6.35 -0.93 -7.82
C ILE A 33 5.37 -0.68 -8.98
N ALA A 34 5.35 -1.55 -9.99
CA ALA A 34 4.43 -1.40 -11.11
C ALA A 34 2.97 -1.48 -10.67
N LYS A 35 2.63 -2.44 -9.79
CA LYS A 35 1.29 -2.59 -9.21
C LYS A 35 0.92 -1.37 -8.35
N CYS A 36 1.87 -0.82 -7.59
CA CYS A 36 1.67 0.40 -6.80
C CYS A 36 1.33 1.61 -7.68
N LEU A 37 2.08 1.81 -8.78
CA LEU A 37 1.83 2.87 -9.76
C LEU A 37 0.48 2.70 -10.46
N GLN A 38 0.13 1.48 -10.88
CA GLN A 38 -1.17 1.18 -11.48
C GLN A 38 -2.33 1.43 -10.51
N ALA A 39 -2.16 1.11 -9.22
CA ALA A 39 -3.17 1.32 -8.20
C ALA A 39 -3.50 2.80 -8.00
N ARG A 40 -2.50 3.69 -8.10
CA ARG A 40 -2.69 5.14 -7.97
C ARG A 40 -3.72 5.65 -8.98
N GLU A 41 -3.72 5.13 -10.20
CA GLU A 41 -4.66 5.53 -11.27
C GLU A 41 -6.12 5.12 -10.96
N LEU A 42 -6.36 4.29 -9.94
CA LEU A 42 -7.68 3.85 -9.49
C LEU A 42 -8.21 4.66 -8.31
N ALA A 43 -7.48 5.69 -7.86
CA ALA A 43 -7.87 6.52 -6.72
C ALA A 43 -9.24 7.18 -6.94
N TYR A 44 -10.07 7.13 -5.90
CA TYR A 44 -11.28 7.94 -5.82
C TYR A 44 -11.00 9.12 -4.90
N CYS A 45 -10.52 10.22 -5.46
CA CYS A 45 -10.12 11.41 -4.69
C CYS A 45 -10.65 12.72 -5.28
N PRO A 46 -11.98 12.89 -5.44
CA PRO A 46 -12.55 14.09 -6.05
C PRO A 46 -12.46 15.33 -5.15
N TYR A 47 -12.06 15.19 -3.88
CA TYR A 47 -12.00 16.31 -2.94
C TYR A 47 -10.57 16.87 -2.83
N SER A 48 -9.58 16.01 -2.66
CA SER A 48 -8.17 16.45 -2.60
C SER A 48 -7.51 16.57 -3.98
N GLU A 49 -8.05 15.87 -4.98
CA GLU A 49 -7.40 15.67 -6.29
C GLU A 49 -5.97 15.10 -6.14
N PHE A 50 -5.72 14.36 -5.06
CA PHE A 50 -4.42 13.80 -4.70
C PHE A 50 -4.47 12.27 -4.68
N SER A 51 -3.90 11.67 -5.72
CA SER A 51 -3.94 10.23 -5.94
C SER A 51 -2.82 9.53 -5.21
N VAL A 52 -3.15 8.44 -4.50
CA VAL A 52 -2.20 7.59 -3.78
C VAL A 52 -2.44 6.15 -4.18
N GLY A 53 -1.36 5.44 -4.51
CA GLY A 53 -1.36 4.01 -4.77
C GLY A 53 -0.50 3.27 -3.76
N ALA A 54 -0.89 2.04 -3.44
CA ALA A 54 -0.08 1.13 -2.65
C ALA A 54 -0.18 -0.29 -3.19
N ALA A 55 0.89 -1.06 -3.01
CA ALA A 55 0.90 -2.48 -3.28
C ALA A 55 1.68 -3.23 -2.18
N ILE A 56 1.15 -4.36 -1.73
CA ILE A 56 1.69 -5.15 -0.63
C ILE A 56 2.10 -6.52 -1.13
N LEU A 57 3.29 -6.95 -0.72
CA LEU A 57 3.84 -8.27 -0.97
C LEU A 57 3.64 -9.18 0.24
N THR A 58 3.05 -10.35 0.02
CA THR A 58 2.89 -11.39 1.05
C THR A 58 4.21 -12.03 1.44
N ALA A 59 4.27 -12.66 2.63
CA ALA A 59 5.50 -13.24 3.18
C ALA A 59 6.11 -14.36 2.31
N ASP A 60 5.29 -15.11 1.58
CA ASP A 60 5.73 -16.13 0.61
C ASP A 60 6.36 -15.53 -0.65
N GLY A 61 6.22 -14.22 -0.86
CA GLY A 61 6.76 -13.50 -2.00
C GLY A 61 6.06 -13.85 -3.33
N ILE A 62 4.83 -14.36 -3.27
CA ILE A 62 4.11 -14.85 -4.46
C ILE A 62 2.98 -13.91 -4.87
N VAL A 63 2.29 -13.27 -3.91
CA VAL A 63 1.06 -12.52 -4.18
C VAL A 63 1.23 -11.04 -3.87
N VAL A 64 0.72 -10.20 -4.77
CA VAL A 64 0.71 -8.75 -4.63
C VAL A 64 -0.73 -8.23 -4.59
N PHE A 65 -1.08 -7.52 -3.52
CA PHE A 65 -2.38 -6.86 -3.37
C PHE A 65 -2.23 -5.36 -3.49
N SER A 66 -3.02 -4.74 -4.37
CA SER A 66 -3.01 -3.30 -4.59
C SER A 66 -4.21 -2.61 -3.94
N GLY A 67 -4.01 -1.33 -3.62
CA GLY A 67 -5.04 -0.44 -3.09
C GLY A 67 -4.79 1.01 -3.49
N ALA A 68 -5.85 1.80 -3.51
CA ALA A 68 -5.83 3.23 -3.79
C ALA A 68 -6.56 3.99 -2.68
N ASN A 69 -6.32 5.29 -2.53
CA ASN A 69 -7.11 6.09 -1.60
C ASN A 69 -8.55 6.27 -2.11
N VAL A 70 -9.48 6.19 -1.17
CA VAL A 70 -10.92 6.37 -1.42
C VAL A 70 -11.44 7.40 -0.45
N GLU A 71 -11.79 8.56 -0.99
CA GLU A 71 -12.28 9.69 -0.22
C GLU A 71 -13.78 9.65 0.01
N ASN A 72 -14.23 10.46 0.94
CA ASN A 72 -15.63 10.62 1.28
C ASN A 72 -15.95 12.07 1.59
N ALA A 73 -17.20 12.49 1.36
CA ALA A 73 -17.67 13.84 1.72
C ALA A 73 -17.49 14.13 3.22
N SER A 74 -17.65 13.11 4.07
CA SER A 74 -17.22 13.16 5.47
C SER A 74 -15.75 12.74 5.54
N TYR A 75 -14.83 13.71 5.60
CA TYR A 75 -13.38 13.47 5.41
C TYR A 75 -12.79 12.46 6.41
N GLY A 76 -13.36 12.32 7.61
CA GLY A 76 -12.94 11.32 8.59
C GLY A 76 -13.14 9.87 8.14
N LEU A 77 -13.96 9.63 7.10
CA LEU A 77 -14.22 8.31 6.53
C LEU A 77 -13.28 7.96 5.37
N THR A 78 -12.37 8.86 4.98
CA THR A 78 -11.38 8.59 3.93
C THR A 78 -10.43 7.45 4.32
N VAL A 79 -10.26 6.50 3.41
CA VAL A 79 -9.33 5.38 3.56
C VAL A 79 -8.12 5.60 2.64
N CYS A 80 -6.92 5.46 3.20
CA CYS A 80 -5.67 5.61 2.44
C CYS A 80 -5.34 4.33 1.67
N ALA A 81 -4.54 4.45 0.61
CA ALA A 81 -4.17 3.36 -0.28
C ALA A 81 -3.57 2.14 0.44
N GLU A 82 -2.69 2.38 1.42
CA GLU A 82 -2.02 1.36 2.20
C GLU A 82 -3.04 0.54 3.02
N ARG A 83 -4.00 1.23 3.63
CA ARG A 83 -5.08 0.58 4.39
C ARG A 83 -6.00 -0.21 3.47
N THR A 84 -6.33 0.31 2.30
CA THR A 84 -7.10 -0.42 1.27
C THR A 84 -6.37 -1.70 0.83
N ALA A 85 -5.06 -1.63 0.57
CA ALA A 85 -4.25 -2.78 0.15
C ALA A 85 -4.17 -3.86 1.26
N VAL A 86 -3.93 -3.47 2.52
CA VAL A 86 -3.92 -4.39 3.67
C VAL A 86 -5.28 -5.06 3.83
N GLN A 87 -6.36 -4.26 3.81
CA GLN A 87 -7.72 -4.78 4.00
C GLN A 87 -8.08 -5.81 2.93
N ARG A 88 -7.73 -5.55 1.66
CA ARG A 88 -7.92 -6.50 0.57
C ARG A 88 -7.15 -7.80 0.83
N ALA A 89 -5.87 -7.71 1.18
CA ALA A 89 -5.04 -8.90 1.43
C ALA A 89 -5.60 -9.75 2.59
N VAL A 90 -6.09 -9.10 3.65
CA VAL A 90 -6.69 -9.77 4.82
C VAL A 90 -8.00 -10.47 4.47
N LEU A 91 -8.85 -9.86 3.63
CA LEU A 91 -10.08 -10.48 3.14
C LEU A 91 -9.81 -11.72 2.29
N GLU A 92 -8.68 -11.75 1.60
CA GLU A 92 -8.18 -12.88 0.79
C GLU A 92 -7.40 -13.91 1.63
N GLY A 93 -7.39 -13.75 2.97
CA GLY A 93 -6.82 -14.73 3.90
C GLY A 93 -5.34 -14.52 4.25
N HIS A 94 -4.69 -13.46 3.75
CA HIS A 94 -3.28 -13.19 4.04
C HIS A 94 -3.11 -12.27 5.25
N ARG A 95 -2.24 -12.67 6.19
CA ARG A 95 -1.94 -11.89 7.42
C ARG A 95 -0.45 -11.74 7.70
N GLN A 96 0.40 -12.20 6.79
CA GLN A 96 1.85 -12.11 6.88
C GLN A 96 2.38 -11.44 5.61
N PHE A 97 3.17 -10.40 5.80
CA PHE A 97 3.61 -9.53 4.73
C PHE A 97 5.11 -9.26 4.83
N LYS A 98 5.74 -8.99 3.70
CA LYS A 98 7.18 -8.75 3.59
C LYS A 98 7.50 -7.31 3.26
N ALA A 99 6.71 -6.71 2.36
CA ALA A 99 6.99 -5.37 1.88
C ALA A 99 5.73 -4.65 1.42
N ILE A 100 5.83 -3.33 1.36
CA ILE A 100 4.83 -2.45 0.76
C ILE A 100 5.53 -1.41 -0.10
N ALA A 101 5.01 -1.13 -1.29
CA ALA A 101 5.34 0.06 -2.06
C ALA A 101 4.20 1.07 -1.96
N VAL A 102 4.54 2.35 -1.86
CA VAL A 102 3.59 3.47 -1.76
C VAL A 102 4.01 4.57 -2.73
N THR A 103 3.06 5.13 -3.47
CA THR A 103 3.28 6.23 -4.41
C THR A 103 2.18 7.27 -4.33
N CYS A 104 2.50 8.50 -4.71
CA CYS A 104 1.54 9.60 -4.80
C CYS A 104 1.93 10.55 -5.93
N ASP A 105 1.22 11.67 -6.08
CA ASP A 105 1.45 12.63 -7.18
C ASP A 105 2.72 13.49 -7.02
N ILE A 106 3.38 13.43 -5.86
CA ILE A 106 4.58 14.22 -5.56
C ILE A 106 5.80 13.66 -6.32
N LYS A 107 6.45 14.53 -7.12
CA LYS A 107 7.54 14.16 -8.06
C LYS A 107 8.95 14.51 -7.58
N ASP A 108 9.08 15.44 -6.66
CA ASP A 108 10.36 16.05 -6.26
C ASP A 108 10.94 15.45 -4.98
N ARG A 109 10.13 14.73 -4.19
CA ARG A 109 10.57 14.07 -2.94
C ARG A 109 9.81 12.79 -2.67
N PHE A 110 10.40 11.93 -1.84
CA PHE A 110 9.75 10.72 -1.34
C PHE A 110 8.82 11.05 -0.17
N VAL A 111 7.62 10.49 -0.19
CA VAL A 111 6.60 10.70 0.85
C VAL A 111 6.21 9.36 1.45
N GLY A 112 6.24 9.31 2.78
CA GLY A 112 5.91 8.12 3.55
C GLY A 112 4.42 7.96 3.82
N PRO A 113 4.00 6.76 4.26
CA PRO A 113 2.64 6.52 4.73
C PRO A 113 2.28 7.44 5.90
N CYS A 114 1.00 7.79 6.04
CA CYS A 114 0.53 8.59 7.18
C CYS A 114 0.61 7.79 8.50
N GLY A 115 0.52 8.47 9.64
CA GLY A 115 0.63 7.82 10.95
C GLY A 115 -0.38 6.67 11.15
N ALA A 116 -1.63 6.86 10.72
CA ALA A 116 -2.66 5.81 10.80
C ALA A 116 -2.32 4.58 9.95
N CYS A 117 -1.77 4.77 8.74
CA CYS A 117 -1.33 3.67 7.89
C CYS A 117 -0.17 2.90 8.54
N ARG A 118 0.82 3.62 9.10
CA ARG A 118 1.94 2.99 9.82
C ARG A 118 1.42 2.10 10.95
N GLN A 119 0.48 2.61 11.75
CA GLN A 119 -0.10 1.87 12.86
C GLN A 119 -0.89 0.64 12.42
N VAL A 120 -1.64 0.72 11.31
CA VAL A 120 -2.34 -0.44 10.74
C VAL A 120 -1.37 -1.49 10.22
N LEU A 121 -0.27 -1.08 9.57
CA LEU A 121 0.76 -2.02 9.09
C LEU A 121 1.45 -2.73 10.26
N MET A 122 1.72 -2.01 11.35
CA MET A 122 2.37 -2.54 12.55
C MET A 122 1.58 -3.67 13.22
N GLU A 123 0.25 -3.68 13.09
CA GLU A 123 -0.62 -4.76 13.60
C GLU A 123 -0.28 -6.13 12.98
N PHE A 124 0.32 -6.15 11.79
CA PHE A 124 0.68 -7.36 11.04
C PHE A 124 2.18 -7.68 11.09
N GLY A 125 2.95 -7.01 11.94
CA GLY A 125 4.37 -7.25 12.14
C GLY A 125 5.21 -5.97 11.99
N VAL A 126 6.45 -6.05 12.48
CA VAL A 126 7.40 -4.92 12.49
C VAL A 126 8.39 -4.98 11.31
N ASP A 127 8.62 -6.19 10.79
CA ASP A 127 9.64 -6.50 9.78
C ASP A 127 9.13 -6.26 8.36
N TRP A 128 8.73 -5.02 8.07
CA TRP A 128 8.33 -4.59 6.74
C TRP A 128 9.43 -3.78 6.07
N THR A 129 9.73 -4.13 4.82
CA THR A 129 10.39 -3.19 3.91
C THR A 129 9.35 -2.24 3.29
N VAL A 130 9.61 -0.94 3.37
CA VAL A 130 8.74 0.10 2.82
C VAL A 130 9.46 0.79 1.67
N TYR A 131 8.90 0.68 0.47
CA TYR A 131 9.37 1.34 -0.73
C TYR A 131 8.56 2.62 -0.98
N LEU A 132 9.20 3.76 -0.76
CA LEU A 132 8.61 5.07 -1.08
C LEU A 132 8.91 5.37 -2.54
N THR A 133 7.90 5.35 -3.40
CA THR A 133 8.06 5.41 -4.85
C THR A 133 7.51 6.71 -5.42
N LYS A 134 8.29 7.35 -6.29
CA LYS A 134 7.86 8.51 -7.08
C LYS A 134 7.12 8.07 -8.35
N PRO A 135 6.36 8.97 -9.00
CA PRO A 135 5.67 8.69 -10.27
C PRO A 135 6.56 8.17 -11.40
N ASP A 136 7.85 8.50 -11.39
CA ASP A 136 8.84 8.05 -12.37
C ASP A 136 9.36 6.61 -12.11
N GLY A 137 8.87 5.96 -11.04
CA GLY A 137 9.26 4.61 -10.63
C GLY A 137 10.54 4.54 -9.80
N SER A 138 11.27 5.66 -9.63
CA SER A 138 12.39 5.69 -8.69
C SER A 138 11.87 5.62 -7.25
N TYR A 139 12.65 5.01 -6.36
CA TYR A 139 12.21 4.70 -5.01
C TYR A 139 13.31 4.91 -3.97
N LYS A 140 12.86 5.10 -2.72
CA LYS A 140 13.69 5.03 -1.52
C LYS A 140 13.20 3.87 -0.66
N GLU A 141 14.12 3.03 -0.22
CA GLU A 141 13.85 1.97 0.75
C GLU A 141 13.98 2.51 2.18
N THR A 142 13.10 2.06 3.07
CA THR A 142 13.13 2.28 4.52
C THR A 142 12.41 1.11 5.19
N SER A 143 12.32 1.11 6.52
CA SER A 143 11.62 0.10 7.29
C SER A 143 10.41 0.70 8.02
N LEU A 144 9.43 -0.13 8.35
CA LEU A 144 8.28 0.34 9.13
C LEU A 144 8.69 0.76 10.55
N SER A 145 9.70 0.11 11.13
CA SER A 145 10.27 0.45 12.43
C SER A 145 10.99 1.81 12.44
N GLU A 146 11.66 2.19 11.34
CA GLU A 146 12.19 3.55 11.16
C GLU A 146 11.07 4.59 11.03
N LEU A 147 9.96 4.23 10.37
CA LEU A 147 8.83 5.14 10.15
C LEU A 147 7.95 5.31 11.39
N LEU A 148 7.87 4.31 12.27
CA LEU A 148 7.11 4.38 13.52
C LEU A 148 7.92 3.78 14.67
N PRO A 149 8.94 4.51 15.17
CA PRO A 149 9.73 4.07 16.31
C PRO A 149 8.86 4.01 17.57
N MET A 150 9.14 3.03 18.44
CA MET A 150 8.41 2.80 19.70
C MET A 150 6.88 2.72 19.48
N ALA A 151 6.48 2.03 18.42
CA ALA A 151 5.08 1.86 18.06
C ALA A 151 4.26 1.22 19.18
N PHE A 152 3.05 1.72 19.39
CA PHE A 152 2.04 1.05 20.20
C PHE A 152 1.65 -0.28 19.55
N SER A 153 1.47 -1.32 20.34
CA SER A 153 1.24 -2.68 19.88
C SER A 153 0.30 -3.44 20.80
N ARG A 154 -0.01 -4.69 20.43
CA ARG A 154 -0.78 -5.60 21.29
C ARG A 154 -0.11 -5.85 22.64
N ALA A 155 1.22 -5.74 22.73
CA ALA A 155 1.95 -5.94 23.98
C ALA A 155 1.59 -4.85 25.02
N ASP A 156 1.29 -3.63 24.57
CA ASP A 156 0.97 -2.49 25.43
C ASP A 156 -0.47 -2.53 25.98
N LEU A 157 -1.33 -3.39 25.42
CA LEU A 157 -2.68 -3.62 25.93
C LEU A 157 -2.72 -4.55 27.14
N VAL A 158 -1.65 -5.30 27.38
CA VAL A 158 -1.55 -6.23 28.51
C VAL A 158 -1.27 -5.40 29.76
N LYS A 159 -2.16 -5.50 30.75
CA LYS A 159 -1.94 -4.84 32.04
C LYS A 159 -0.75 -5.49 32.76
N PRO A 160 0.13 -4.73 33.42
CA PRO A 160 1.13 -5.30 34.31
C PRO A 160 0.44 -6.20 35.35
N GLN A 161 0.98 -7.39 35.58
CA GLN A 161 0.60 -8.23 36.72
C GLN A 161 1.13 -7.64 38.02
#